data_AF-A0A932PXD3-F1
#
_entry.id   AF-A0A932PXD3-F1
#
_cell.length_a   1.000
_cell.length_b   1.000
_cell.length_c   1.000
_cell.angle_alpha   90.00
_cell.angle_beta   90.00
_cell.angle_gamma   90.00
#
_symmetry.space_group_name_H-M   'P 1'
#
loop_
_entity.id
_entity.type
_entity.pdbx_description
1 polymer ?
#
loop_
_entity_poly.entity_id
_entity_poly.type
_entity_poly.pdbx_seq_one_letter_code
_entity_poly.pdbx_strand_id
1 'polypeptide(L)'
;MNAKELVLRIVSLNDVVLHEQIENKRVEKLIERLKQDRLLKNPPIVSEFQDKYIVLDGASRTTALRQMNCRDVVVQIVDYTAPGIVLETWNHMLLDAPV
;
A
#
# COMPACT_ATOMS: atom_id res chain seq x y z
N MET A 1 -23.35 14.20 -7.82
CA MET A 1 -21.93 13.84 -7.60
C MET A 1 -21.86 12.36 -7.32
N ASN A 2 -21.67 11.50 -8.33
CA ASN A 2 -21.49 10.07 -8.07
C ASN A 2 -20.04 9.85 -7.66
N ALA A 3 -19.78 9.88 -6.36
CA ALA A 3 -18.55 9.31 -5.84
C ALA A 3 -18.53 7.84 -6.30
N LYS A 4 -17.53 7.47 -7.11
CA LYS A 4 -17.22 6.06 -7.40
C LYS A 4 -17.24 5.31 -6.07
N GLU A 5 -18.05 4.26 -5.99
CA GLU A 5 -18.29 3.52 -4.76
C GLU A 5 -16.96 3.05 -4.15
N LEU A 6 -16.69 3.42 -2.90
CA LEU A 6 -15.47 3.03 -2.21
C LEU A 6 -15.63 1.59 -1.71
N VAL A 7 -14.91 0.66 -2.32
CA VAL A 7 -14.93 -0.75 -1.92
C VAL A 7 -13.85 -1.00 -0.86
N LEU A 8 -14.28 -1.21 0.38
CA LEU A 8 -13.40 -1.56 1.50
C LEU A 8 -13.62 -3.02 1.91
N ARG A 9 -12.53 -3.75 2.15
CA ARG A 9 -12.55 -5.15 2.64
C ARG A 9 -11.51 -5.36 3.72
N ILE A 10 -11.82 -6.19 4.71
CA ILE A 10 -10.81 -6.76 5.62
C ILE A 10 -10.34 -8.06 4.97
N VAL A 11 -9.04 -8.17 4.72
CA VAL A 11 -8.42 -9.30 4.04
C VAL A 11 -7.25 -9.82 4.86
N SER A 12 -6.90 -11.10 4.69
CA SER A 12 -5.69 -11.62 5.32
C SER A 12 -4.47 -10.90 4.74
N LEU A 13 -3.55 -10.48 5.61
CA LEU A 13 -2.29 -9.92 5.14
C LEU A 13 -1.55 -10.92 4.26
N ASN A 14 -1.70 -12.24 4.46
CA ASN A 14 -1.05 -13.27 3.62
C ASN A 14 -1.49 -13.26 2.15
N ASP A 15 -2.63 -12.65 1.84
CA ASP A 15 -3.13 -12.52 0.47
C ASP A 15 -2.75 -11.17 -0.18
N VAL A 16 -2.13 -10.27 0.58
CA VAL A 16 -1.70 -8.95 0.11
C VAL A 16 -0.26 -8.99 -0.40
N VAL A 17 -0.08 -8.81 -1.71
CA VAL A 17 1.19 -8.97 -2.43
C VAL A 17 1.80 -7.62 -2.77
N LEU A 18 3.09 -7.45 -2.50
CA LEU A 18 3.85 -6.26 -2.89
C LEU A 18 4.44 -6.45 -4.30
N HIS A 19 4.42 -5.40 -5.12
CA HIS A 19 5.10 -5.40 -6.43
C HIS A 19 6.32 -4.46 -6.46
N GLU A 20 6.52 -3.64 -5.42
CA GLU A 20 7.65 -2.72 -5.28
C GLU A 20 8.55 -3.12 -4.09
N GLN A 21 9.81 -2.67 -4.14
CA GLN A 21 10.72 -2.77 -3.01
C GLN A 21 10.35 -1.77 -1.92
N ILE A 22 10.67 -2.12 -0.67
CA ILE A 22 10.40 -1.26 0.49
C ILE A 22 11.66 -0.52 0.95
N GLU A 23 11.47 0.69 1.46
CA GLU A 23 12.52 1.43 2.16
C GLU A 23 12.37 1.21 3.68
N ASN A 24 13.24 0.38 4.28
CA ASN A 24 13.11 -0.05 5.68
C ASN A 24 12.98 1.11 6.68
N LYS A 25 13.72 2.22 6.47
CA LYS A 25 13.64 3.41 7.33
C LYS A 25 12.24 4.04 7.34
N ARG A 26 11.48 3.97 6.24
CA ARG A 26 10.09 4.44 6.20
C ARG A 26 9.17 3.51 6.99
N VAL A 27 9.38 2.21 6.89
CA VAL A 27 8.60 1.19 7.61
C VAL A 27 8.77 1.34 9.12
N GLU A 28 10.01 1.45 9.60
CA GLU A 28 10.31 1.61 11.03
C GLU A 28 9.63 2.86 11.62
N LYS A 29 9.77 4.01 10.95
CA LYS A 29 9.09 5.27 11.36
C LYS A 29 7.57 5.13 11.38
N LEU A 30 7.02 4.37 10.43
CA LEU A 30 5.58 4.15 10.35
C LEU A 30 5.09 3.23 11.47
N ILE A 31 5.82 2.18 11.82
CA ILE A 31 5.49 1.30 12.94
C ILE A 31 5.39 2.10 14.24
N GLU A 32 6.35 2.98 14.51
CA GLU A 32 6.33 3.80 15.73
C GLU A 32 5.11 4.73 15.76
N ARG A 33 4.77 5.36 14.63
CA ARG A 33 3.54 6.17 14.53
C ARG A 33 2.27 5.33 14.71
N LEU A 34 2.20 4.15 14.12
CA LEU A 34 1.04 3.26 14.25
C LEU A 34 0.84 2.78 15.69
N LYS A 35 1.92 2.50 16.42
CA LYS A 35 1.86 2.14 17.85
C LYS A 35 1.37 3.30 18.71
N GLN A 36 1.80 4.53 18.40
CA GLN A 36 1.39 5.75 19.11
C GLN A 36 -0.08 6.10 18.84
N ASP A 37 -0.45 6.18 17.56
CA ASP A 37 -1.78 6.60 17.14
C ASP A 37 -2.83 5.50 17.35
N ARG A 38 -2.41 4.23 17.35
CA ARG A 38 -3.28 3.03 17.34
C ARG A 38 -4.33 3.07 16.23
N LEU A 39 -4.01 3.75 15.13
CA LEU A 39 -4.94 4.03 14.04
C LEU A 39 -4.23 3.92 12.70
N LEU A 40 -4.77 3.09 11.82
CA LEU A 40 -4.43 3.10 10.40
C LEU A 40 -5.28 4.16 9.70
N LYS A 41 -4.71 5.35 9.46
CA LYS A 41 -5.45 6.50 8.89
C LYS A 41 -5.96 6.24 7.47
N ASN A 42 -5.13 5.62 6.63
CA ASN A 42 -5.45 5.34 5.23
C ASN A 42 -5.17 3.86 4.93
N PRO A 43 -6.15 3.08 4.43
CA PRO A 43 -5.92 1.71 4.01
C PRO A 43 -4.92 1.64 2.85
N PRO A 44 -4.17 0.54 2.69
CA PRO A 44 -3.51 0.23 1.42
C PRO A 44 -4.54 0.17 0.29
N ILE A 45 -4.18 0.71 -0.87
CA ILE A 45 -4.99 0.60 -2.08
C ILE A 45 -4.46 -0.61 -2.86
N VAL A 46 -5.36 -1.49 -3.25
CA VAL A 46 -5.03 -2.76 -3.90
C VAL A 46 -5.88 -2.98 -5.14
N SER A 47 -5.41 -3.83 -6.05
CA SER A 47 -6.27 -4.46 -7.04
C SER A 47 -6.30 -5.98 -6.86
N GLU A 48 -7.42 -6.60 -7.18
CA GLU A 48 -7.57 -8.05 -7.12
C GLU A 48 -6.97 -8.72 -8.36
N PHE A 49 -6.19 -9.78 -8.14
CA PHE A 49 -5.65 -10.63 -9.20
C PHE A 49 -5.47 -12.06 -8.68
N GLN A 50 -6.17 -13.03 -9.29
CA GLN A 50 -6.07 -14.46 -8.94
C GLN A 50 -6.17 -14.74 -7.43
N ASP A 51 -7.26 -14.27 -6.80
CA ASP A 51 -7.53 -14.40 -5.36
C ASP A 51 -6.49 -13.73 -4.43
N LYS A 52 -5.65 -12.85 -4.97
CA LYS A 52 -4.68 -12.04 -4.25
C LYS A 52 -4.96 -10.55 -4.42
N TYR A 53 -4.39 -9.77 -3.52
CA TYR A 53 -4.52 -8.32 -3.47
C TYR A 53 -3.17 -7.68 -3.76
N ILE A 54 -2.96 -7.22 -4.99
CA ILE A 54 -1.73 -6.55 -5.39
C ILE A 54 -1.78 -5.10 -4.87
N VAL A 55 -0.84 -4.74 -4.01
CA VAL A 55 -0.73 -3.37 -3.47
C VAL A 55 -0.37 -2.42 -4.60
N LEU A 56 -1.18 -1.39 -4.83
CA LEU A 56 -0.88 -0.29 -5.75
C LEU A 56 -0.32 0.93 -5.01
N ASP A 57 -0.79 1.16 -3.79
CA ASP A 57 -0.27 2.18 -2.88
C ASP A 57 -0.29 1.67 -1.44
N GLY A 58 0.80 1.95 -0.71
CA GLY A 58 0.91 1.62 0.70
C GLY A 58 1.77 0.40 1.03
N ALA A 59 2.79 0.06 0.24
CA ALA A 59 3.70 -1.04 0.55
C ALA A 59 4.34 -0.92 1.95
N SER A 60 4.71 0.30 2.36
CA SER A 60 5.22 0.56 3.72
C SER A 60 4.18 0.28 4.81
N ARG A 61 2.89 0.60 4.58
CA ARG A 61 1.78 0.32 5.52
C ARG A 61 1.55 -1.18 5.64
N THR A 62 1.46 -1.89 4.52
CA THR A 62 1.31 -3.34 4.50
C THR A 62 2.46 -4.02 5.23
N THR A 63 3.70 -3.61 4.98
CA THR A 63 4.89 -4.17 5.64
C THR A 63 4.92 -3.87 7.13
N ALA A 64 4.62 -2.64 7.53
CA ALA A 64 4.56 -2.25 8.94
C ALA A 64 3.56 -3.14 9.72
N LEU A 65 2.36 -3.34 9.17
CA LEU A 65 1.33 -4.18 9.80
C LEU A 65 1.77 -5.65 9.89
N ARG A 66 2.46 -6.19 8.87
CA ARG A 66 3.07 -7.53 8.94
C ARG A 66 4.09 -7.63 10.06
N GLN A 67 5.02 -6.66 10.15
CA GLN A 67 6.05 -6.64 11.19
C GLN A 67 5.47 -6.45 12.61
N MET A 68 4.31 -5.79 12.71
CA MET A 68 3.53 -5.67 13.94
C MET A 68 2.68 -6.93 14.24
N ASN A 69 2.82 -8.00 13.46
CA ASN A 69 2.09 -9.26 13.61
C ASN A 69 0.56 -9.13 13.49
N CYS A 70 0.08 -8.16 12.72
CA CYS A 70 -1.33 -8.12 12.36
C CYS A 70 -1.68 -9.31 11.44
N ARG A 71 -2.83 -9.95 11.70
CA ARG A 71 -3.34 -11.04 10.84
C ARG A 71 -3.97 -10.50 9.55
N ASP A 72 -4.79 -9.47 9.71
CA ASP A 72 -5.61 -8.89 8.65
C ASP A 72 -5.35 -7.40 8.52
N VAL A 73 -5.77 -6.85 7.39
CA VAL A 73 -5.72 -5.41 7.10
C VAL A 73 -6.99 -4.99 6.36
N VAL A 74 -7.45 -3.77 6.60
CA VAL A 74 -8.48 -3.16 5.76
C VAL A 74 -7.82 -2.56 4.52
N VAL A 75 -8.29 -2.94 3.34
CA VAL A 75 -7.79 -2.46 2.04
C VAL A 75 -8.91 -1.75 1.28
N GLN A 76 -8.51 -0.80 0.44
CA GLN A 76 -9.38 -0.23 -0.59
C GLN A 76 -9.12 -0.94 -1.90
N ILE A 77 -10.16 -1.58 -2.45
CA ILE A 77 -10.06 -2.31 -3.71
C ILE A 77 -10.43 -1.37 -4.86
N VAL A 78 -9.60 -1.38 -5.90
CA VAL A 78 -9.85 -0.65 -7.14
C VAL A 78 -9.72 -1.59 -8.34
N ASP A 79 -10.57 -1.38 -9.34
CA ASP A 79 -10.44 -2.03 -10.65
C ASP A 79 -9.24 -1.42 -11.39
N TYR A 80 -8.17 -2.21 -11.54
CA TYR A 80 -6.94 -1.79 -12.22
C TYR A 80 -7.17 -1.39 -13.69
N THR A 81 -8.21 -1.93 -14.33
CA THR A 81 -8.53 -1.63 -15.73
C THR A 81 -9.35 -0.35 -15.90
N ALA A 82 -9.77 0.26 -14.79
CA ALA A 82 -10.54 1.50 -14.84
C ALA A 82 -9.70 2.63 -15.49
N PRO A 83 -10.27 3.43 -16.40
CA PRO A 83 -9.53 4.43 -17.19
C PRO A 83 -8.90 5.57 -16.36
N GLY A 84 -9.23 5.66 -15.07
CA GLY A 84 -8.63 6.63 -14.14
C GLY A 84 -7.40 6.10 -13.39
N ILE A 85 -6.99 4.85 -13.63
CA ILE A 85 -5.78 4.26 -13.07
C ILE A 85 -4.72 4.24 -14.16
N VAL A 86 -3.64 4.98 -13.93
CA VAL A 86 -2.53 5.12 -14.87
C VAL A 86 -1.26 4.71 -14.16
N LEU A 87 -0.46 3.87 -14.83
CA LEU A 87 0.86 3.50 -14.36
C LEU A 87 1.88 4.46 -14.96
N GLU A 88 2.63 5.14 -14.09
CA GLU A 88 3.74 6.00 -14.45
C GLU A 88 5.02 5.57 -13.71
N THR A 89 6.12 6.27 -13.95
CA THR A 89 7.39 6.02 -13.28
C THR A 89 7.96 7.29 -12.66
N TRP A 90 8.71 7.13 -11.57
CA TRP A 90 9.46 8.22 -10.96
C TRP A 90 10.82 8.38 -11.65
N ASN A 91 11.17 9.61 -11.98
CA ASN A 91 12.50 9.97 -12.46
C ASN A 91 13.33 10.50 -11.28
N HIS A 92 14.43 9.83 -10.97
CA HIS A 92 15.33 10.26 -9.90
C HIS A 92 16.34 11.26 -10.43
N MET A 93 16.21 12.53 -10.03
CA MET A 93 17.20 13.56 -10.35
C MET A 93 18.36 13.50 -9.33
N LEU A 94 19.57 13.21 -9.82
CA LEU A 94 20.80 13.23 -9.04
C LEU A 94 21.57 14.50 -9.36
N LEU A 95 21.79 15.35 -8.37
CA LEU A 95 22.46 16.64 -8.57
C LEU A 95 24.00 16.50 -8.69
N ASP A 96 24.58 15.51 -8.02
CA ASP A 96 26.04 15.34 -7.90
C ASP A 96 26.53 13.93 -8.30
N ALA A 97 25.86 13.28 -9.25
CA ALA A 97 26.31 11.95 -9.70
C ALA A 97 27.64 12.08 -10.46
N PRO A 98 28.72 11.36 -10.07
CA PRO A 98 29.94 11.32 -10.86
C PRO A 98 29.65 10.70 -12.22
N VAL A 99 30.14 11.35 -13.28
CA VAL A 99 30.08 10.86 -14.67
C VAL A 99 30.98 9.65 -14.85
#